data_AF-F9WSG3-F1
#
_entry.id   AF-F9WSG3-F1
#
_cell.length_a   1.000
_cell.length_b   1.000
_cell.length_c   1.000
_cell.angle_alpha   90.00
_cell.angle_beta   90.00
_cell.angle_gamma   90.00
#
_symmetry.space_group_name_H-M   'P 1'
#
loop_
_entity.id
_entity.type
_entity.pdbx_description
1 polymer ?
#
loop_
_entity_poly.entity_id
_entity_poly.type
_entity_poly.pdbx_seq_one_letter_code
_entity_poly.pdbx_strand_id
1 'polypeptide(L)'
;MERRLNAARKLIDGFGSERIRWAEQKETLGDVRNRLVGDCLAGASFLSYLGAFTFNYRQEAMESLWLKDIRERNIPLSEDFAVQRLLTDEVSISQWASDGLPSDDLSVQNGILTTMSTQPLGRGRKAGRVSFPLCIDPQMQAVNWIKRQHKSNPRFECASFSDTDFLKRLEFAIQYGNPFLFEGVDEFIDPIIDSVLDPQFSNDSGQLVIRLGDKDVVWDPNFKLYLCTKLPNPEYAAEDNPPRPSHSTKSLPMLCIYFIWSRSSKELCDISFSFACSGHHFALFSFPPTMTSKCLHTKRLLCSVLFFRFACFSVLFCSFAGIGTY
;
A
#
# COMPACT_ATOMS: atom_id res chain seq x y z
N MET A 1 -0.65 2.55 61.00
CA MET A 1 -0.94 3.76 60.20
C MET A 1 0.31 4.26 59.47
N GLU A 2 1.45 4.34 60.16
CA GLU A 2 2.76 4.76 59.62
C GLU A 2 3.25 3.98 58.38
N ARG A 3 3.11 2.64 58.37
CA ARG A 3 3.45 1.83 57.19
C ARG A 3 2.66 2.21 55.93
N ARG A 4 1.38 2.59 56.09
CA ARG A 4 0.53 3.02 54.96
C ARG A 4 0.92 4.41 54.47
N LEU A 5 1.28 5.32 55.38
CA LEU A 5 1.76 6.66 55.04
C LEU A 5 3.12 6.61 54.31
N ASN A 6 4.05 5.76 54.76
CA ASN A 6 5.33 5.58 54.09
C ASN A 6 5.19 4.97 52.69
N ALA A 7 4.25 4.02 52.50
CA ALA A 7 3.95 3.48 51.19
C ALA A 7 3.32 4.54 50.25
N ALA A 8 2.35 5.31 50.76
CA ALA A 8 1.71 6.39 50.00
C ALA A 8 2.72 7.48 49.60
N ARG A 9 3.66 7.85 50.49
CA ARG A 9 4.71 8.81 50.18
C ARG A 9 5.64 8.31 49.08
N LYS A 10 6.12 7.06 49.16
CA LYS A 10 6.94 6.45 48.10
C LYS A 10 6.22 6.41 46.76
N LEU A 11 4.91 6.15 46.76
CA LEU A 11 4.10 6.20 45.55
C LEU A 11 4.01 7.63 45.00
N ILE A 12 3.69 8.62 45.84
CA ILE A 12 3.61 10.04 45.42
C ILE A 12 4.95 10.54 44.88
N ASP A 13 6.06 10.19 45.54
CA ASP A 13 7.41 10.55 45.11
C ASP A 13 7.74 9.90 43.75
N GLY A 14 7.37 8.63 43.55
CA GLY A 14 7.49 7.96 42.25
C GLY A 14 6.57 8.54 41.16
N PHE A 15 5.36 8.97 41.51
CA PHE A 15 4.48 9.68 40.57
C PHE A 15 4.99 11.09 40.21
N GLY A 16 5.85 11.69 41.05
CA GLY A 16 6.44 13.01 40.81
C GLY A 16 7.33 13.03 39.57
N SER A 17 8.26 12.08 39.44
CA SER A 17 9.11 11.91 38.25
C SER A 17 8.30 11.51 37.03
N GLU A 18 7.29 10.66 37.22
CA GLU A 18 6.48 10.13 36.12
C GLU A 18 5.58 11.21 35.53
N ARG A 19 5.07 12.12 36.38
CA ARG A 19 4.30 13.29 35.95
C ARG A 19 5.14 14.22 35.08
N ILE A 20 6.41 14.45 35.41
CA ILE A 20 7.31 15.30 34.59
C ILE A 20 7.51 14.63 33.24
N ARG A 21 7.87 13.34 33.23
CA ARG A 21 8.05 12.57 31.99
C ARG A 21 6.80 12.55 31.13
N TRP A 22 5.62 12.36 31.71
CA TRP A 22 4.36 12.39 30.96
C TRP A 22 4.02 13.78 30.43
N ALA A 23 4.37 14.84 31.15
CA ALA A 23 4.19 16.21 30.67
C ALA A 23 5.07 16.48 29.43
N GLU A 24 6.35 16.10 29.48
CA GLU A 24 7.28 16.19 28.34
C GLU A 24 6.82 15.32 27.15
N GLN A 25 6.34 14.10 27.43
CA GLN A 25 5.78 13.22 26.39
C GLN A 25 4.52 13.81 25.77
N LYS A 26 3.65 14.44 26.55
CA LYS A 26 2.43 15.09 26.05
C LYS A 26 2.77 16.24 25.09
N GLU A 27 3.78 17.05 25.42
CA GLU A 27 4.26 18.12 24.54
C GLU A 27 4.84 17.56 23.24
N THR A 28 5.72 16.56 23.36
CA THR A 28 6.31 15.86 22.20
C THR A 28 5.23 15.27 21.28
N LEU A 29 4.23 14.60 21.85
CA LEU A 29 3.10 14.04 21.10
C LEU A 29 2.24 15.13 20.44
N GLY A 30 2.11 16.29 21.09
CA GLY A 30 1.46 17.46 20.51
C GLY A 30 2.15 17.93 19.24
N ASP A 31 3.48 17.98 19.24
CA ASP A 31 4.26 18.34 18.06
C ASP A 31 4.25 17.27 16.97
N VAL A 32 4.30 15.99 17.35
CA VAL A 32 4.17 14.87 16.41
C VAL A 32 2.81 14.92 15.73
N ARG A 33 1.72 15.17 16.48
CA ARG A 33 0.37 15.30 15.92
C ARG A 33 0.28 16.41 14.87
N ASN A 34 0.95 17.54 15.08
CA ASN A 34 0.95 18.63 14.11
C ASN A 34 1.69 18.25 12.81
N ARG A 35 2.83 17.56 12.94
CA ARG A 35 3.66 17.07 11.81
C ARG A 35 3.06 15.88 11.06
N LEU A 36 2.21 15.11 11.73
CA LEU A 36 1.57 13.91 11.18
C LEU A 36 0.83 14.18 9.87
N VAL A 37 0.27 15.39 9.68
CA VAL A 37 -0.44 15.73 8.45
C VAL A 37 0.48 15.67 7.22
N GLY A 38 1.67 16.26 7.30
CA GLY A 38 2.66 16.18 6.22
C GLY A 38 3.24 14.78 6.06
N ASP A 39 3.50 14.09 7.18
CA ASP A 39 4.05 12.73 7.16
C ASP A 39 3.06 11.76 6.49
N CYS A 40 1.78 11.81 6.85
CA CYS A 40 0.72 11.03 6.20
C CYS A 40 0.56 11.37 4.72
N LEU A 41 0.70 12.64 4.32
CA LEU A 41 0.65 13.04 2.92
C LEU A 41 1.76 12.40 2.11
N ALA A 42 3.00 12.47 2.61
CA ALA A 42 4.17 11.87 1.98
C ALA A 42 4.09 10.34 1.96
N GLY A 43 3.62 9.72 3.05
CA GLY A 43 3.41 8.26 3.12
C GLY A 43 2.33 7.77 2.15
N ALA A 44 1.20 8.48 2.07
CA ALA A 44 0.11 8.13 1.16
C ALA A 44 0.51 8.31 -0.31
N SER A 45 1.27 9.36 -0.65
CA SER A 45 1.78 9.55 -2.01
C SER A 45 2.76 8.43 -2.38
N PHE A 46 3.62 8.01 -1.46
CA PHE A 46 4.53 6.88 -1.66
C PHE A 46 3.75 5.58 -1.95
N LEU A 47 2.81 5.21 -1.08
CA LEU A 47 2.01 3.99 -1.22
C LEU A 47 1.18 3.97 -2.51
N SER A 48 0.68 5.12 -2.95
CA SER A 48 -0.24 5.21 -4.09
C SER A 48 0.46 5.19 -5.45
N TYR A 49 1.66 5.79 -5.56
CA TYR A 49 2.28 6.07 -6.87
C TYR A 49 3.67 5.48 -7.03
N LEU A 50 4.45 5.31 -5.96
CA LEU A 50 5.87 4.94 -6.07
C LEU A 50 6.12 3.44 -6.17
N GLY A 51 5.08 2.62 -6.01
CA GLY A 51 5.18 1.17 -6.07
C GLY A 51 5.88 0.64 -7.33
N ALA A 52 5.46 1.12 -8.50
CA ALA A 52 5.92 0.59 -9.79
C ALA A 52 7.33 1.04 -10.18
N PHE A 53 7.90 2.01 -9.47
CA PHE A 53 9.18 2.61 -9.83
C PHE A 53 10.37 1.97 -9.13
N THR A 54 11.55 2.12 -9.73
CA THR A 54 12.83 1.69 -9.17
C THR A 54 13.23 2.55 -7.98
N PHE A 55 14.08 2.01 -7.10
CA PHE A 55 14.53 2.69 -5.88
C PHE A 55 15.04 4.12 -6.12
N ASN A 56 15.90 4.32 -7.12
CA ASN A 56 16.47 5.62 -7.42
C ASN A 56 15.39 6.66 -7.78
N TYR A 57 14.40 6.25 -8.58
CA TYR A 57 13.30 7.12 -8.94
C TYR A 57 12.38 7.40 -7.74
N ARG A 58 12.15 6.41 -6.88
CA ARG A 58 11.40 6.63 -5.62
C ARG A 58 12.10 7.68 -4.75
N GLN A 59 13.42 7.57 -4.59
CA GLN A 59 14.21 8.53 -3.81
C GLN A 59 14.17 9.93 -4.43
N GLU A 60 14.37 10.05 -5.75
CA GLU A 60 14.31 11.33 -6.45
C GLU A 60 12.94 11.98 -6.33
N ALA A 61 11.85 11.22 -6.57
CA ALA A 61 10.49 11.73 -6.49
C ALA A 61 10.15 12.19 -5.06
N MET A 62 10.53 11.42 -4.04
CA MET A 62 10.29 11.77 -2.65
C MET A 62 11.10 12.99 -2.23
N GLU A 63 12.43 12.94 -2.36
CA GLU A 63 13.33 13.96 -1.80
C GLU A 63 13.32 15.26 -2.61
N SER A 64 13.45 15.15 -3.94
CA SER A 64 13.67 16.32 -4.81
C SER A 64 12.38 17.02 -5.21
N LEU A 65 11.25 16.29 -5.29
CA LEU A 65 9.97 16.84 -5.74
C LEU A 65 8.97 16.99 -4.60
N TRP A 66 8.60 15.89 -3.94
CA TRP A 66 7.42 15.88 -3.07
C TRP A 66 7.70 16.49 -1.70
N LEU A 67 8.73 16.04 -0.99
CA LEU A 67 9.09 16.62 0.31
C LEU A 67 9.49 18.09 0.18
N LYS A 68 10.09 18.47 -0.95
CA LYS A 68 10.38 19.87 -1.28
C LYS A 68 9.10 20.70 -1.43
N ASP A 69 8.14 20.24 -2.25
CA ASP A 69 6.86 20.96 -2.45
C ASP A 69 6.03 21.04 -1.15
N ILE A 70 6.02 19.99 -0.32
CA ILE A 70 5.35 20.00 0.99
C ILE A 70 5.94 21.08 1.91
N ARG A 71 7.28 21.19 1.96
CA ARG A 71 7.99 22.22 2.75
C ARG A 71 7.74 23.62 2.19
N GLU A 72 7.78 23.81 0.87
CA GLU A 72 7.48 25.10 0.23
C GLU A 72 6.05 25.60 0.51
N ARG A 73 5.11 24.67 0.72
CA ARG A 73 3.73 24.97 1.10
C ARG A 73 3.53 25.23 2.60
N ASN A 74 4.60 25.19 3.40
CA ASN A 74 4.57 25.32 4.86
C ASN A 74 3.65 24.30 5.54
N ILE A 75 3.55 23.09 4.98
CA ILE A 75 2.85 21.99 5.63
C ILE A 75 3.80 21.39 6.68
N PRO A 76 3.38 21.28 7.96
CA PRO A 76 4.22 20.66 8.98
C PRO A 76 4.59 19.23 8.62
N LEU A 77 5.88 18.93 8.65
CA LEU A 77 6.47 17.65 8.27
C LEU A 77 7.64 17.36 9.23
N SER A 78 7.91 16.09 9.50
CA SER A 78 9.11 15.69 10.23
C SER A 78 10.38 16.01 9.42
N GLU A 79 11.39 16.60 10.06
CA GLU A 79 12.65 17.01 9.39
C GLU A 79 13.36 15.81 8.74
N ASP A 80 13.52 14.74 9.51
CA ASP A 80 14.07 13.46 9.06
C ASP A 80 12.96 12.49 8.64
N PHE A 81 12.11 12.90 7.69
CA PHE A 81 11.06 12.01 7.18
C PHE A 81 11.67 10.76 6.53
N ALA A 82 11.24 9.58 6.97
CA ALA A 82 11.53 8.31 6.32
C ALA A 82 10.26 7.46 6.25
N VAL A 83 9.96 6.95 5.06
CA VAL A 83 8.77 6.14 4.79
C VAL A 83 8.73 4.91 5.70
N GLN A 84 9.88 4.28 5.92
CA GLN A 84 10.02 3.10 6.77
C GLN A 84 9.63 3.40 8.22
N ARG A 85 10.05 4.55 8.77
CA ARG A 85 9.71 4.94 10.15
C ARG A 85 8.23 5.25 10.34
N LEU A 86 7.54 5.67 9.28
CA LEU A 86 6.12 5.98 9.35
C LEU A 86 5.23 4.74 9.18
N LEU A 87 5.58 3.86 8.25
CA LEU A 87 4.69 2.77 7.79
C LEU A 87 5.05 1.40 8.36
N THR A 88 6.18 1.27 9.04
CA THR A 88 6.60 0.03 9.69
C THR A 88 7.33 0.30 11.00
N ASP A 89 7.59 -0.76 11.73
CA ASP A 89 8.29 -0.78 13.02
C ASP A 89 9.47 -1.76 12.96
N GLU A 90 10.45 -1.56 13.84
CA GLU A 90 11.68 -2.36 13.84
C GLU A 90 11.41 -3.86 14.10
N VAL A 91 10.34 -4.19 14.84
CA VAL A 91 9.95 -5.58 15.10
C VAL A 91 9.43 -6.23 13.81
N SER A 92 8.57 -5.55 13.05
CA SER A 92 8.11 -6.03 11.74
C SER A 92 9.27 -6.20 10.76
N ILE A 93 10.21 -5.24 10.68
CA ILE A 93 11.40 -5.35 9.81
C ILE A 93 12.26 -6.55 10.22
N SER A 94 12.48 -6.75 11.52
CA SER A 94 13.25 -7.89 12.05
C SER A 94 12.56 -9.23 11.74
N GLN A 95 11.23 -9.27 11.83
CA GLN A 95 10.45 -10.45 11.46
C GLN A 95 10.58 -10.74 9.96
N TRP A 96 10.46 -9.72 9.10
CA TRP A 96 10.64 -9.91 7.65
C TRP A 96 12.04 -10.42 7.31
N ALA A 97 13.08 -9.91 7.99
CA ALA A 97 14.44 -10.40 7.84
C ALA A 97 14.58 -11.88 8.22
N SER A 98 13.91 -12.30 9.31
CA SER A 98 13.83 -13.69 9.74
C SER A 98 13.09 -14.58 8.73
N ASP A 99 12.08 -14.02 8.07
CA ASP A 99 11.31 -14.67 7.00
C ASP A 99 12.06 -14.66 5.65
N GLY A 100 13.27 -14.09 5.59
CA GLY A 100 14.15 -14.13 4.42
C GLY A 100 14.09 -12.91 3.50
N LEU A 101 13.45 -11.81 3.92
CA LEU A 101 13.54 -10.53 3.23
C LEU A 101 14.92 -9.91 3.48
N PRO A 102 15.65 -9.46 2.45
CA PRO A 102 16.87 -8.70 2.67
C PRO A 102 16.62 -7.41 3.45
N SER A 103 17.55 -7.01 4.33
CA SER A 103 17.39 -5.85 5.20
C SER A 103 17.80 -4.52 4.55
N ASP A 104 17.85 -4.45 3.22
CA ASP A 104 18.14 -3.21 2.50
C ASP A 104 16.89 -2.36 2.27
N ASP A 105 17.08 -1.05 2.11
CA ASP A 105 15.97 -0.08 2.06
C ASP A 105 14.94 -0.38 0.97
N LEU A 106 15.38 -0.85 -0.20
CA LEU A 106 14.48 -1.26 -1.29
C LEU A 106 13.59 -2.44 -0.88
N SER A 107 14.19 -3.48 -0.31
CA SER A 107 13.46 -4.67 0.12
C SER A 107 12.49 -4.34 1.26
N VAL A 108 12.89 -3.51 2.21
CA VAL A 108 12.02 -3.01 3.27
C VAL A 108 10.86 -2.19 2.69
N GLN A 109 11.12 -1.28 1.74
CA GLN A 109 10.08 -0.53 1.04
C GLN A 109 9.09 -1.44 0.30
N ASN A 110 9.59 -2.49 -0.37
CA ASN A 110 8.74 -3.47 -1.04
C ASN A 110 7.92 -4.30 -0.02
N GLY A 111 8.52 -4.66 1.12
CA GLY A 111 7.82 -5.32 2.23
C GLY A 111 6.68 -4.46 2.80
N ILE A 112 6.91 -3.15 2.96
CA ILE A 112 5.88 -2.17 3.35
C ILE A 112 4.75 -2.16 2.33
N LEU A 113 5.08 -2.04 1.04
CA LEU A 113 4.09 -1.96 -0.03
C LEU A 113 3.23 -3.23 -0.11
N THR A 114 3.83 -4.41 0.01
CA THR A 114 3.12 -5.70 0.03
C THR A 114 2.27 -5.87 1.29
N THR A 115 2.76 -5.46 2.46
CA THR A 115 2.03 -5.62 3.71
C THR A 115 0.87 -4.62 3.80
N MET A 116 1.09 -3.36 3.45
CA MET A 116 0.07 -2.31 3.53
C MET A 116 -1.04 -2.48 2.49
N SER A 117 -0.73 -3.03 1.30
CA SER A 117 -1.76 -3.35 0.30
C SER A 117 -2.65 -4.51 0.73
N THR A 118 -2.13 -5.49 1.46
CA THR A 118 -2.88 -6.69 1.89
C THR A 118 -3.53 -6.59 3.27
N GLN A 119 -3.37 -5.45 3.96
CA GLN A 119 -4.05 -5.24 5.24
C GLN A 119 -5.51 -4.80 5.01
N PRO A 120 -6.47 -5.37 5.75
CA PRO A 120 -7.86 -4.92 5.70
C PRO A 120 -7.93 -3.45 6.12
N LEU A 121 -8.37 -2.56 5.21
CA LEU A 121 -8.49 -1.13 5.49
C LEU A 121 -9.71 -0.86 6.40
N GLY A 122 -9.57 -1.18 7.69
CA GLY A 122 -10.49 -0.80 8.77
C GLY A 122 -11.79 -1.62 8.90
N ARG A 123 -12.44 -1.50 10.07
CA ARG A 123 -13.81 -1.99 10.34
C ARG A 123 -14.83 -0.90 9.99
N GLY A 124 -15.89 -1.24 9.25
CA GLY A 124 -17.09 -0.39 9.05
C GLY A 124 -17.46 -0.11 7.59
N ARG A 125 -18.44 0.80 7.38
CA ARG A 125 -19.03 1.17 6.07
C ARG A 125 -18.09 1.89 5.08
N LYS A 126 -16.82 2.07 5.45
CA LYS A 126 -15.76 2.65 4.62
C LYS A 126 -14.56 1.69 4.56
N ALA A 127 -14.85 0.39 4.42
CA ALA A 127 -13.85 -0.56 3.94
C ALA A 127 -13.31 0.00 2.63
N GLY A 128 -12.10 0.53 2.67
CA GLY A 128 -11.45 1.08 1.50
C GLY A 128 -11.38 0.01 0.42
N ARG A 129 -11.30 0.48 -0.82
CA ARG A 129 -11.08 -0.33 -2.00
C ARG A 129 -10.05 -1.43 -1.72
N VAL A 130 -10.44 -2.69 -1.92
CA VAL A 130 -9.52 -3.82 -1.78
C VAL A 130 -8.51 -3.72 -2.91
N SER A 131 -7.22 -3.81 -2.58
CA SER A 131 -6.13 -3.75 -3.54
C SER A 131 -5.18 -4.91 -3.26
N PHE A 132 -4.73 -5.57 -4.31
CA PHE A 132 -3.80 -6.68 -4.18
C PHE A 132 -2.46 -6.36 -4.83
N PRO A 133 -1.34 -6.70 -4.16
CA PRO A 133 -0.02 -6.48 -4.70
C PRO A 133 0.24 -7.40 -5.89
N LEU A 134 0.79 -6.81 -6.96
CA LEU A 134 1.40 -7.56 -8.06
C LEU A 134 2.91 -7.37 -8.03
N CYS A 135 3.61 -8.37 -7.52
CA CYS A 135 5.05 -8.37 -7.38
C CYS A 135 5.69 -8.81 -8.70
N ILE A 136 6.46 -7.90 -9.31
CA ILE A 136 7.34 -8.18 -10.44
C ILE A 136 8.69 -8.64 -9.89
N ASP A 137 8.91 -9.95 -9.96
CA ASP A 137 10.03 -10.60 -9.29
C ASP A 137 10.61 -11.77 -10.10
N PRO A 138 11.50 -11.48 -11.06
CA PRO A 138 12.21 -12.51 -11.83
C PRO A 138 13.05 -13.45 -10.96
N GLN A 139 13.46 -13.00 -9.77
CA GLN A 139 14.35 -13.73 -8.88
C GLN A 139 13.60 -14.57 -7.83
N MET A 140 12.27 -14.50 -7.82
CA MET A 140 11.40 -15.20 -6.87
C MET A 140 11.71 -14.93 -5.37
N GLN A 141 12.32 -13.78 -5.05
CA GLN A 141 12.53 -13.35 -3.67
C GLN A 141 11.21 -13.10 -2.92
N ALA A 142 10.26 -12.37 -3.52
CA ALA A 142 8.95 -12.05 -2.98
C ALA A 142 8.14 -13.31 -2.68
N VAL A 143 8.12 -14.23 -3.66
CA VAL A 143 7.44 -15.52 -3.54
C VAL A 143 7.97 -16.31 -2.35
N ASN A 144 9.30 -16.44 -2.25
CA ASN A 144 9.94 -17.19 -1.17
C ASN A 144 9.70 -16.53 0.19
N TRP A 145 9.71 -15.21 0.25
CA TRP A 145 9.41 -14.45 1.46
C TRP A 145 7.96 -14.65 1.91
N ILE A 146 6.96 -14.48 1.03
CA ILE A 146 5.53 -14.66 1.34
C ILE A 146 5.25 -16.10 1.81
N LYS A 147 5.83 -17.10 1.13
CA LYS A 147 5.73 -18.52 1.54
C LYS A 147 6.30 -18.77 2.94
N ARG A 148 7.42 -18.11 3.30
CA ARG A 148 8.04 -18.23 4.63
C ARG A 148 7.22 -17.52 5.70
N GLN A 149 6.72 -16.31 5.40
CA GLN A 149 5.86 -15.54 6.28
C GLN A 149 4.58 -16.31 6.66
N HIS A 150 4.02 -17.08 5.72
CA HIS A 150 2.85 -17.92 5.94
C HIS A 150 3.14 -19.39 6.24
N LYS A 151 4.39 -19.77 6.50
CA LYS A 151 4.80 -21.18 6.70
C LYS A 151 4.07 -21.87 7.86
N SER A 152 3.71 -21.13 8.91
CA SER A 152 2.97 -21.64 10.07
C SER A 152 1.46 -21.71 9.84
N ASN A 153 0.94 -21.13 8.75
CA ASN A 153 -0.48 -21.12 8.43
C ASN A 153 -0.82 -22.32 7.52
N PRO A 154 -1.48 -23.37 8.04
CA PRO A 154 -1.82 -24.55 7.23
C PRO A 154 -2.88 -24.26 6.16
N ARG A 155 -3.54 -23.09 6.23
CA ARG A 155 -4.56 -22.68 5.27
C ARG A 155 -4.01 -21.80 4.14
N PHE A 156 -2.72 -21.49 4.15
CA PHE A 156 -2.09 -20.74 3.08
C PHE A 156 -1.99 -21.59 1.82
N GLU A 157 -2.45 -21.05 0.71
CA GLU A 157 -2.50 -21.77 -0.57
C GLU A 157 -1.70 -21.05 -1.66
N CYS A 158 -1.04 -21.83 -2.51
CA CYS A 158 -0.35 -21.36 -3.71
C CYS A 158 -0.92 -22.04 -4.96
N ALA A 159 -1.22 -21.29 -6.00
CA ALA A 159 -1.69 -21.83 -7.27
C ALA A 159 -1.10 -21.04 -8.45
N SER A 160 -1.16 -21.61 -9.64
CA SER A 160 -0.90 -20.89 -10.89
C SER A 160 -2.19 -20.81 -11.72
N PHE A 161 -2.27 -19.83 -12.63
CA PHE A 161 -3.37 -19.76 -13.61
C PHE A 161 -3.41 -20.96 -14.56
N SER A 162 -2.31 -21.72 -14.66
CA SER A 162 -2.26 -22.97 -15.42
C SER A 162 -3.00 -24.14 -14.74
N ASP A 163 -3.29 -24.04 -13.43
CA ASP A 163 -3.89 -25.14 -12.67
C ASP A 163 -5.39 -25.22 -12.92
N THR A 164 -5.89 -26.33 -13.47
CA THR A 164 -7.33 -26.47 -13.83
C THR A 164 -8.31 -26.30 -12.65
N ASP A 165 -7.84 -26.41 -11.41
CA ASP A 165 -8.62 -26.31 -10.19
C ASP A 165 -8.41 -24.99 -9.42
N PHE A 166 -7.61 -24.04 -9.94
CA PHE A 166 -7.28 -22.80 -9.23
C PHE A 166 -8.55 -22.03 -8.79
N LEU A 167 -9.60 -22.02 -9.61
CA LEU A 167 -10.85 -21.32 -9.32
C LEU A 167 -11.56 -21.86 -8.08
N LYS A 168 -11.61 -23.18 -7.92
CA LYS A 168 -12.24 -23.82 -6.76
C LYS A 168 -11.45 -23.52 -5.49
N ARG A 169 -10.12 -23.54 -5.60
CA ARG A 169 -9.21 -23.22 -4.50
C ARG A 169 -9.33 -21.75 -4.09
N LEU A 170 -9.42 -20.84 -5.06
CA LEU A 170 -9.66 -19.42 -4.84
C LEU A 170 -11.04 -19.17 -4.19
N GLU A 171 -12.10 -19.83 -4.66
CA GLU A 171 -13.45 -19.78 -4.07
C GLU A 171 -13.41 -20.13 -2.57
N PHE A 172 -12.75 -21.25 -2.21
CA PHE A 172 -12.58 -21.63 -0.81
C PHE A 172 -11.73 -20.64 -0.02
N ALA A 173 -10.66 -20.10 -0.62
CA ALA A 173 -9.79 -19.16 0.07
C ALA A 173 -10.54 -17.86 0.41
N ILE A 174 -11.36 -17.34 -0.51
CA ILE A 174 -12.20 -16.16 -0.30
C ILE A 174 -13.24 -16.41 0.79
N GLN A 175 -13.91 -17.57 0.73
CA GLN A 175 -14.97 -17.93 1.69
C GLN A 175 -14.46 -18.06 3.12
N TYR A 176 -13.24 -18.56 3.30
CA TYR A 176 -12.65 -18.81 4.63
C TYR A 176 -11.62 -17.77 5.07
N GLY A 177 -11.39 -16.73 4.27
CA GLY A 177 -10.40 -15.68 4.57
C GLY A 177 -8.95 -16.19 4.58
N ASN A 178 -8.67 -17.22 3.78
CA ASN A 178 -7.34 -17.81 3.72
C ASN A 178 -6.43 -16.97 2.80
N PRO A 179 -5.17 -16.70 3.18
CA PRO A 179 -4.23 -16.04 2.29
C PRO A 179 -3.90 -16.92 1.08
N PHE A 180 -3.93 -16.33 -0.11
CA PHE A 180 -3.75 -17.01 -1.38
C PHE A 180 -2.65 -16.35 -2.21
N LEU A 181 -1.74 -17.14 -2.78
CA LEU A 181 -0.65 -16.67 -3.62
C LEU A 181 -0.77 -17.26 -5.03
N PHE A 182 -0.87 -16.39 -6.04
CA PHE A 182 -0.68 -16.76 -7.43
C PHE A 182 0.79 -16.67 -7.84
N GLU A 183 1.35 -17.80 -8.27
CA GLU A 183 2.73 -17.92 -8.73
C GLU A 183 2.81 -17.95 -10.25
N GLY A 184 3.79 -17.24 -10.80
CA GLY A 184 4.06 -17.27 -12.24
C GLY A 184 2.90 -16.66 -13.04
N VAL A 185 2.39 -15.51 -12.60
CA VAL A 185 1.38 -14.77 -13.35
C VAL A 185 1.99 -14.28 -14.67
N ASP A 186 1.41 -14.69 -15.79
CA ASP A 186 1.83 -14.27 -17.12
C ASP A 186 1.20 -12.90 -17.50
N GLU A 187 1.37 -12.47 -18.75
CA GLU A 187 0.73 -11.26 -19.29
C GLU A 187 -0.78 -11.43 -19.44
N PHE A 188 -1.23 -12.66 -19.70
CA PHE A 188 -2.64 -13.00 -19.76
C PHE A 188 -3.15 -13.40 -18.39
N ILE A 189 -4.06 -12.59 -17.86
CA ILE A 189 -4.77 -12.86 -16.61
C ILE A 189 -6.22 -13.19 -16.97
N ASP A 190 -6.71 -14.31 -16.46
CA ASP A 190 -8.07 -14.76 -16.75
C ASP A 190 -9.09 -13.77 -16.15
N PRO A 191 -9.97 -13.14 -16.96
CA PRO A 191 -10.95 -12.15 -16.50
C PRO A 191 -11.91 -12.65 -15.41
N ILE A 192 -12.01 -13.96 -15.21
CA ILE A 192 -12.81 -14.53 -14.14
C ILE A 192 -12.43 -13.98 -12.75
N ILE A 193 -11.16 -13.61 -12.54
CA ILE A 193 -10.69 -13.05 -11.26
C ILE A 193 -10.90 -11.54 -11.15
N ASP A 194 -11.37 -10.85 -12.19
CA ASP A 194 -11.58 -9.38 -12.15
C ASP A 194 -12.55 -9.01 -11.03
N SER A 195 -13.56 -9.87 -10.80
CA SER A 195 -14.51 -9.79 -9.69
C SER A 195 -13.86 -9.86 -8.29
N VAL A 196 -12.64 -10.38 -8.20
CA VAL A 196 -11.82 -10.41 -6.97
C VAL A 196 -10.91 -9.20 -6.91
N LEU A 197 -10.29 -8.81 -8.04
CA LEU A 197 -9.35 -7.68 -8.11
C LEU A 197 -10.03 -6.31 -7.94
N ASP A 198 -11.25 -6.13 -8.46
CA ASP A 198 -12.11 -4.98 -8.22
C ASP A 198 -13.48 -5.47 -7.71
N PRO A 199 -13.59 -5.81 -6.41
CA PRO A 199 -14.77 -6.48 -5.90
C PRO A 199 -15.97 -5.54 -5.84
N GLN A 200 -17.01 -5.90 -6.57
CA GLN A 200 -18.32 -5.28 -6.51
C GLN A 200 -19.19 -6.05 -5.50
N PHE A 201 -19.16 -5.60 -4.24
CA PHE A 201 -19.85 -6.31 -3.15
C PHE A 201 -21.37 -6.14 -3.23
N SER A 202 -22.09 -7.27 -3.24
CA SER A 202 -23.50 -7.32 -2.89
C SER A 202 -23.64 -7.64 -1.40
N ASN A 203 -24.65 -7.06 -0.75
CA ASN A 203 -25.03 -7.46 0.60
C ASN A 203 -26.16 -8.47 0.49
N ASP A 204 -25.86 -9.73 0.84
CA ASP A 204 -26.89 -10.76 1.03
C ASP A 204 -26.94 -11.13 2.50
N SER A 205 -28.10 -10.93 3.13
CA SER A 205 -28.38 -11.40 4.50
C SER A 205 -27.34 -10.95 5.55
N GLY A 206 -26.73 -9.77 5.36
CA GLY A 206 -25.72 -9.21 6.26
C GLY A 206 -24.28 -9.68 6.01
N GLN A 207 -24.04 -10.49 4.98
CA GLN A 207 -22.72 -10.90 4.51
C GLN A 207 -22.37 -10.18 3.21
N LEU A 208 -21.08 -9.87 3.05
CA LEU A 208 -20.54 -9.38 1.79
C LEU A 208 -20.40 -10.57 0.85
N VAL A 209 -20.90 -10.43 -0.38
CA VAL A 209 -20.85 -11.47 -1.40
C VAL A 209 -20.29 -10.88 -2.68
N ILE A 210 -19.48 -11.67 -3.39
CA ILE A 210 -19.00 -11.33 -4.73
C ILE A 210 -19.41 -12.41 -5.71
N ARG A 211 -19.63 -12.04 -6.97
CA ARG A 211 -19.96 -12.99 -8.03
C ARG A 211 -18.70 -13.41 -8.78
N LEU A 212 -18.24 -14.63 -8.53
CA LEU A 212 -17.07 -15.22 -9.16
C LEU A 212 -17.52 -16.16 -10.30
N GLY A 213 -17.42 -15.68 -11.54
CA GLY A 213 -17.97 -16.37 -12.71
C GLY A 213 -19.50 -16.48 -12.62
N ASP A 214 -20.02 -17.70 -12.48
CA ASP A 214 -21.46 -17.97 -12.36
C ASP A 214 -21.94 -18.16 -10.92
N LYS A 215 -21.03 -18.15 -9.94
CA LYS A 215 -21.32 -18.44 -8.54
C LYS A 215 -21.22 -17.20 -7.66
N ASP A 216 -22.04 -17.16 -6.63
CA ASP A 216 -21.99 -16.15 -5.60
C ASP A 216 -21.17 -16.70 -4.41
N VAL A 217 -20.11 -16.00 -4.03
CA VAL A 217 -19.13 -16.42 -3.02
C VAL A 217 -19.13 -15.41 -1.88
N VAL A 218 -19.28 -15.91 -0.65
CA VAL A 218 -19.20 -15.09 0.57
C VAL A 218 -17.78 -14.56 0.72
N TRP A 219 -17.63 -13.25 0.90
CA TRP A 219 -16.36 -12.59 1.06
C TRP A 219 -15.98 -12.48 2.54
N ASP A 220 -14.85 -13.08 2.92
CA ASP A 220 -14.26 -12.86 4.24
C ASP A 220 -13.34 -11.62 4.24
N PRO A 221 -13.53 -10.65 5.15
CA PRO A 221 -12.69 -9.45 5.23
C PRO A 221 -11.20 -9.70 5.53
N ASN A 222 -10.83 -10.90 6.00
CA ASN A 222 -9.44 -11.27 6.26
C ASN A 222 -8.75 -11.91 5.05
N PHE A 223 -9.47 -12.13 3.94
CA PHE A 223 -8.89 -12.66 2.72
C PHE A 223 -7.75 -11.78 2.21
N LYS A 224 -6.66 -12.42 1.80
CA LYS A 224 -5.47 -11.75 1.25
C LYS A 224 -5.07 -12.47 -0.02
N LEU A 225 -4.83 -11.69 -1.08
CA LEU A 225 -4.33 -12.20 -2.34
C LEU A 225 -2.97 -11.59 -2.65
N TYR A 226 -2.05 -12.43 -3.10
CA TYR A 226 -0.75 -12.03 -3.60
C TYR A 226 -0.62 -12.50 -5.05
N LEU A 227 -0.16 -11.63 -5.95
CA LEU A 227 0.14 -12.00 -7.33
C LEU A 227 1.64 -11.83 -7.55
N CYS A 228 2.32 -12.84 -8.08
CA CYS A 228 3.74 -12.78 -8.38
C CYS A 228 4.03 -13.21 -9.82
N THR A 229 4.68 -12.34 -10.58
CA THR A 229 5.15 -12.65 -11.93
C THR A 229 6.67 -12.81 -11.97
N LYS A 230 7.13 -13.74 -12.82
CA LYS A 230 8.54 -13.93 -13.14
C LYS A 230 8.99 -13.05 -14.31
N LEU A 231 8.04 -12.47 -15.04
CA LEU A 231 8.33 -11.63 -16.18
C LEU A 231 8.96 -10.33 -15.69
N PRO A 232 10.14 -9.93 -16.19
CA PRO A 232 10.80 -8.69 -15.76
C PRO A 232 10.06 -7.43 -16.22
N ASN A 233 9.37 -7.51 -17.36
CA ASN A 233 8.61 -6.42 -17.94
C ASN A 233 7.31 -6.95 -18.56
N PRO A 234 6.29 -7.27 -17.75
CA PRO A 234 5.01 -7.72 -18.26
C PRO A 234 4.23 -6.54 -18.84
N GLU A 235 3.68 -6.72 -20.05
CA GLU A 235 2.80 -5.73 -20.66
C GLU A 235 1.34 -5.97 -20.30
N TYR A 236 0.86 -5.28 -19.26
CA TYR A 236 -0.55 -5.31 -18.89
C TYR A 236 -1.32 -4.18 -19.56
N ALA A 237 -2.41 -4.51 -20.24
CA ALA A 237 -3.26 -3.53 -20.90
C ALA A 237 -3.94 -2.62 -19.86
N ALA A 238 -3.89 -1.31 -20.10
CA ALA A 238 -4.71 -0.36 -19.35
C ALA A 238 -6.19 -0.53 -19.72
N GLU A 239 -7.06 -0.37 -18.72
CA GLU A 239 -8.53 -0.54 -18.79
C GLU A 239 -9.19 0.24 -19.95
N ASP A 240 -8.61 1.37 -20.36
CA ASP A 240 -9.19 2.29 -21.35
C ASP A 240 -8.70 2.08 -22.81
N ASN A 241 -7.85 1.09 -23.10
CA ASN A 241 -7.39 0.85 -24.47
C ASN A 241 -8.32 -0.16 -25.19
N PRO A 242 -9.07 0.23 -26.24
CA PRO A 242 -9.89 -0.73 -26.97
C PRO A 242 -9.00 -1.86 -27.55
N PRO A 243 -9.44 -3.12 -27.47
CA PRO A 243 -8.59 -4.26 -27.86
C PRO A 243 -8.20 -4.15 -29.34
N ARG A 244 -6.91 -4.34 -29.64
CA ARG A 244 -6.45 -4.56 -31.01
C ARG A 244 -7.09 -5.87 -31.53
N PRO A 245 -7.49 -5.97 -32.81
CA PRO A 245 -8.44 -6.99 -33.27
C PRO A 245 -7.91 -8.44 -33.35
N SER A 246 -6.72 -8.78 -32.82
CA SER A 246 -6.13 -10.12 -33.01
C SER A 246 -5.76 -10.88 -31.74
N HIS A 247 -5.83 -10.28 -30.56
CA HIS A 247 -5.61 -10.98 -29.29
C HIS A 247 -6.61 -10.48 -28.25
N SER A 248 -7.35 -11.41 -27.63
CA SER A 248 -8.25 -11.13 -26.52
C SER A 248 -7.46 -10.87 -25.24
N THR A 249 -6.64 -9.83 -25.21
CA THR A 249 -5.94 -9.39 -23.99
C THR A 249 -6.77 -8.31 -23.33
N LYS A 250 -7.32 -8.61 -22.14
CA LYS A 250 -8.12 -7.68 -21.33
C LYS A 250 -7.36 -7.30 -20.06
N SER A 251 -7.69 -6.12 -19.58
CA SER A 251 -6.93 -5.27 -18.67
C SER A 251 -6.89 -5.73 -17.22
N LEU A 252 -5.74 -5.56 -16.57
CA LEU A 252 -5.70 -5.47 -15.11
C LEU A 252 -6.33 -4.14 -14.69
N PRO A 253 -7.20 -4.12 -13.66
CA PRO A 253 -7.65 -2.85 -13.11
C PRO A 253 -6.43 -2.07 -12.63
N MET A 254 -6.45 -0.74 -12.77
CA MET A 254 -5.39 0.19 -12.33
C MET A 254 -5.12 0.14 -10.79
N LEU A 255 -5.73 -0.82 -10.12
CA LEU A 255 -5.72 -1.16 -8.70
C LEU A 255 -4.63 -2.13 -8.25
N CYS A 256 -4.10 -2.93 -9.18
CA CYS A 256 -2.97 -3.79 -8.90
C CYS A 256 -1.73 -2.91 -8.91
N ILE A 257 -1.31 -2.46 -7.73
CA ILE A 257 -0.07 -1.70 -7.63
C ILE A 257 1.08 -2.68 -7.89
N TYR A 258 1.82 -2.43 -8.96
CA TYR A 258 2.99 -3.22 -9.35
C TYR A 258 4.19 -2.85 -8.48
N PHE A 259 4.99 -3.83 -8.07
CA PHE A 259 6.21 -3.57 -7.30
C PHE A 259 7.41 -4.30 -7.90
N ILE A 260 8.51 -3.59 -8.13
CA ILE A 260 9.75 -4.18 -8.67
C ILE A 260 10.62 -4.68 -7.51
N TRP A 261 10.87 -5.99 -7.47
CA TRP A 261 11.71 -6.64 -6.45
C TRP A 261 13.17 -6.83 -6.88
N SER A 262 13.48 -6.67 -8.16
CA SER A 262 14.84 -6.87 -8.67
C SER A 262 15.79 -5.71 -8.32
N ARG A 263 16.99 -6.07 -7.84
CA ARG A 263 18.11 -5.15 -7.55
C ARG A 263 18.91 -4.74 -8.80
N SER A 264 18.73 -5.43 -9.93
CA SER A 264 19.60 -5.25 -11.09
C SER A 264 19.13 -4.08 -11.96
N SER A 265 19.72 -2.91 -11.75
CA SER A 265 19.40 -1.66 -12.42
C SER A 265 19.69 -1.65 -13.94
N LYS A 266 20.33 -2.68 -14.51
CA LYS A 266 20.77 -2.67 -15.92
C LYS A 266 19.77 -3.24 -16.92
N GLU A 267 18.95 -4.22 -16.53
CA GLU A 267 17.88 -4.76 -17.39
C GLU A 267 16.57 -3.98 -17.25
N LEU A 268 16.46 -3.13 -16.23
CA LEU A 268 15.24 -2.37 -15.91
C LEU A 268 15.24 -0.95 -16.49
N CYS A 269 16.35 -0.44 -17.05
CA CYS A 269 16.39 0.90 -17.65
C CYS A 269 15.44 1.03 -18.86
N ASP A 270 15.17 -0.07 -19.57
CA ASP A 270 14.24 -0.09 -20.71
C ASP A 270 12.75 -0.12 -20.27
N ILE A 271 12.45 -0.33 -18.99
CA ILE A 271 11.08 -0.35 -18.43
C ILE A 271 10.44 1.05 -18.46
N SER A 272 11.24 2.11 -18.64
CA SER A 272 10.77 3.49 -18.49
C SER A 272 10.23 4.13 -19.79
N PHE A 273 10.28 3.46 -20.95
CA PHE A 273 10.02 4.15 -22.23
C PHE A 273 8.70 3.81 -22.96
N SER A 274 7.94 2.80 -22.54
CA SER A 274 6.67 2.43 -23.24
C SER A 274 5.38 2.92 -22.59
N PHE A 275 5.42 3.59 -21.43
CA PHE A 275 4.22 4.15 -20.78
C PHE A 275 3.93 5.62 -21.20
N ALA A 276 4.23 5.97 -22.45
CA ALA A 276 3.98 7.29 -23.00
C ALA A 276 2.76 7.30 -23.94
N CYS A 277 1.71 7.99 -23.47
CA CYS A 277 0.77 8.80 -24.27
C CYS A 277 -0.04 8.11 -25.40
N SER A 278 -1.26 7.67 -25.08
CA SER A 278 -2.46 7.81 -25.93
C SER A 278 -3.69 7.30 -25.15
N GLY A 279 -4.84 7.98 -24.98
CA GLY A 279 -5.26 9.34 -25.26
C GLY A 279 -6.53 9.66 -24.45
N HIS A 280 -6.77 10.94 -24.18
CA HIS A 280 -8.06 11.56 -23.84
C HIS A 280 -8.93 11.00 -22.70
N HIS A 281 -8.44 11.02 -21.45
CA HIS A 281 -9.18 11.61 -20.31
C HIS A 281 -8.35 11.86 -19.03
N PHE A 282 -7.03 12.07 -19.11
CA PHE A 282 -6.24 12.66 -18.01
C PHE A 282 -5.09 13.47 -18.61
N ALA A 283 -5.31 14.77 -18.83
CA ALA A 283 -4.28 15.69 -19.28
C ALA A 283 -3.91 16.65 -18.15
N LEU A 284 -3.02 16.22 -17.24
CA LEU A 284 -2.34 17.11 -16.29
C LEU A 284 -0.99 16.52 -15.84
N PHE A 285 -0.12 16.14 -16.78
CA PHE A 285 1.33 16.17 -16.57
C PHE A 285 2.03 16.33 -17.92
N SER A 286 2.55 17.53 -18.18
CA SER A 286 3.63 17.71 -19.17
C SER A 286 4.81 18.30 -18.41
N PHE A 287 5.85 17.47 -18.24
CA PHE A 287 7.17 17.91 -17.78
C PHE A 287 7.77 18.85 -18.84
N PRO A 288 8.49 19.91 -18.48
CA PRO A 288 8.99 20.87 -19.46
C PRO A 288 10.32 20.40 -20.07
N PRO A 289 10.60 20.67 -21.34
CA PRO A 289 11.89 21.22 -21.72
C PRO A 289 11.74 22.74 -21.65
N THR A 290 12.45 23.36 -20.71
CA THR A 290 12.65 24.82 -20.60
C THR A 290 11.43 25.70 -20.25
N MET A 291 11.68 26.67 -19.37
CA MET A 291 10.72 27.62 -18.82
C MET A 291 10.04 28.48 -19.90
N THR A 292 8.77 28.87 -19.69
CA THR A 292 8.37 30.28 -19.80
C THR A 292 7.08 30.58 -19.02
N SER A 293 7.08 31.78 -18.43
CA SER A 293 6.04 32.40 -17.61
C SER A 293 4.68 32.43 -18.31
N LYS A 294 3.72 31.59 -17.87
CA LYS A 294 2.25 31.79 -17.97
C LYS A 294 1.49 30.59 -17.36
N CYS A 295 1.53 30.41 -16.04
CA CYS A 295 0.61 29.46 -15.36
C CYS A 295 0.46 29.81 -13.87
N LEU A 296 -0.11 30.99 -13.58
CA LEU A 296 -0.49 31.36 -12.21
C LEU A 296 -1.89 30.82 -11.82
N HIS A 297 -2.70 30.36 -12.77
CA HIS A 297 -4.08 29.89 -12.52
C HIS A 297 -4.20 28.38 -12.23
N THR A 298 -3.24 27.57 -12.66
CA THR A 298 -3.28 26.09 -12.56
C THR A 298 -2.89 25.55 -11.17
N LYS A 299 -2.33 26.41 -10.30
CA LYS A 299 -1.95 26.04 -8.92
C LYS A 299 -3.15 25.76 -7.99
N ARG A 300 -4.33 26.30 -8.28
CA ARG A 300 -5.51 26.15 -7.41
C ARG A 300 -6.21 24.78 -7.55
N LEU A 301 -6.19 24.16 -8.73
CA LEU A 301 -6.92 22.91 -9.00
C LEU A 301 -6.21 21.65 -8.46
N LEU A 302 -4.87 21.60 -8.51
CA LEU A 302 -4.09 20.49 -7.94
C LEU A 302 -4.29 20.39 -6.42
N CYS A 303 -4.38 21.55 -5.76
CA CYS A 303 -4.66 21.62 -4.32
C CYS A 303 -6.05 21.04 -4.00
N SER A 304 -7.05 21.19 -4.90
CA SER A 304 -8.41 20.68 -4.69
C SER A 304 -8.51 19.17 -4.87
N VAL A 305 -7.79 18.59 -5.84
CA VAL A 305 -7.81 17.13 -6.12
C VAL A 305 -6.99 16.36 -5.09
N LEU A 306 -5.83 16.91 -4.68
CA LEU A 306 -5.12 16.45 -3.49
C LEU A 306 -6.04 16.58 -2.26
N PHE A 307 -6.71 17.73 -2.02
CA PHE A 307 -7.66 17.88 -0.91
C PHE A 307 -8.85 16.92 -0.96
N PHE A 308 -9.39 16.57 -2.14
CA PHE A 308 -10.57 15.71 -2.23
C PHE A 308 -10.24 14.25 -1.90
N ARG A 309 -9.07 13.75 -2.33
CA ARG A 309 -8.55 12.45 -1.87
C ARG A 309 -8.06 12.51 -0.41
N PHE A 310 -7.54 13.66 0.03
CA PHE A 310 -7.05 13.89 1.40
C PHE A 310 -8.16 14.11 2.43
N ALA A 311 -9.33 14.65 2.06
CA ALA A 311 -10.49 14.79 2.94
C ALA A 311 -11.07 13.42 3.31
N CYS A 312 -10.96 12.44 2.40
CA CYS A 312 -11.27 11.04 2.72
C CYS A 312 -10.19 10.39 3.59
N PHE A 313 -8.90 10.67 3.36
CA PHE A 313 -7.78 10.06 4.10
C PHE A 313 -7.54 10.65 5.51
N SER A 314 -7.70 11.97 5.68
CA SER A 314 -7.46 12.69 6.95
C SER A 314 -8.50 12.37 8.04
N VAL A 315 -9.75 12.11 7.66
CA VAL A 315 -10.78 11.62 8.60
C VAL A 315 -10.49 10.17 9.03
N LEU A 316 -9.81 9.39 8.18
CA LEU A 316 -9.47 7.99 8.46
C LEU A 316 -8.31 7.82 9.45
N PHE A 317 -7.27 8.67 9.37
CA PHE A 317 -6.10 8.54 10.24
C PHE A 317 -6.40 8.94 11.71
N CYS A 318 -7.32 9.87 11.94
CA CYS A 318 -7.77 10.23 13.30
C CYS A 318 -8.45 9.06 14.04
N SER A 319 -9.05 8.10 13.31
CA SER A 319 -9.66 6.91 13.94
C SER A 319 -8.65 5.81 14.28
N PHE A 320 -7.50 5.76 13.59
CA PHE A 320 -6.45 4.77 13.84
C PHE A 320 -5.61 5.07 15.09
N ALA A 321 -5.55 6.33 15.51
CA ALA A 321 -4.78 6.75 16.69
C ALA A 321 -5.51 6.55 18.04
N GLY A 322 -6.69 5.91 18.08
CA GLY A 322 -7.43 5.72 19.34
C GLY A 322 -7.77 7.04 20.06
N ILE A 323 -7.83 8.15 19.34
CA ILE A 323 -8.20 9.45 19.89
C ILE A 323 -9.72 9.48 19.99
N GLY A 324 -10.22 8.87 21.06
CA GLY A 324 -11.57 9.12 21.55
C GLY A 324 -11.70 10.61 21.82
N THR A 325 -12.65 11.25 21.13
CA THR A 325 -13.16 12.55 21.52
C THR A 325 -13.84 12.38 22.89
N TYR A 326 -13.18 12.91 23.92
CA TYR A 326 -13.83 13.32 25.16
C TYR A 326 -13.77 14.83 25.24
#